data_AF-A0A9W5Q0U3-F1
#
_entry.id   AF-A0A9W5Q0U3-F1
#
_cell.length_a   1.000
_cell.length_b   1.000
_cell.length_c   1.000
_cell.angle_alpha   90.00
_cell.angle_beta   90.00
_cell.angle_gamma   90.00
#
_symmetry.space_group_name_H-M   'P 1'
#
loop_
_entity.id
_entity.type
_entity.pdbx_description
1 polymer ?
#
loop_
_entity_poly.entity_id
_entity_poly.type
_entity_poly.pdbx_seq_one_letter_code
_entity_poly.pdbx_strand_id
1 'polypeptide(L)'
;MCEIRTEIKYYNNSTCLVCGHRDKLYRSSKEEYQEVTVCPKCNGAFVDVYKLEKYKQSDDIKPNEEPLLTVTLTDIDAKPIVHYKGKQIDRKLRVAFDWESQLIDKINRTYIHIEHVPADNKRFNTEVIQHNHPIVEEQVELYRL
;
A
#
# COMPACT_ATOMS: atom_id res chain seq x y z
N MET A 1 -36.51 16.89 -50.70
CA MET A 1 -36.29 17.57 -49.41
C MET A 1 -35.28 16.72 -48.64
N CYS A 2 -34.15 17.29 -48.22
CA CYS A 2 -33.17 16.59 -47.38
C CYS A 2 -33.59 16.76 -45.92
N GLU A 3 -33.93 15.67 -45.23
CA GLU A 3 -34.18 15.69 -43.78
C GLU A 3 -32.84 15.86 -43.06
N ILE A 4 -32.58 17.04 -42.51
CA ILE A 4 -31.45 17.25 -41.59
C ILE A 4 -31.87 16.69 -40.24
N ARG A 5 -31.38 15.49 -39.91
CA ARG A 5 -31.54 14.90 -38.57
C ARG A 5 -30.40 15.39 -37.68
N THR A 6 -30.75 16.19 -36.67
CA THR A 6 -29.80 16.64 -35.66
C THR A 6 -29.65 15.55 -34.61
N GLU A 7 -28.51 14.85 -34.58
CA GLU A 7 -28.20 13.86 -33.54
C GLU A 7 -27.54 14.54 -32.34
N ILE A 8 -28.13 14.38 -31.16
CA ILE A 8 -27.53 14.82 -29.89
C ILE A 8 -26.56 13.72 -29.43
N LYS A 9 -25.28 14.07 -29.25
CA LYS A 9 -24.26 13.17 -28.67
C LYS A 9 -23.84 13.67 -27.30
N TYR A 10 -23.78 12.76 -26.34
CA TYR A 10 -23.25 13.04 -25.01
C TYR A 10 -21.78 12.64 -24.95
N TYR A 11 -20.98 13.26 -24.08
CA TYR A 11 -19.61 12.84 -23.86
C TYR A 11 -19.17 13.02 -22.40
N ASN A 12 -18.16 12.26 -22.01
CA ASN A 12 -17.35 12.50 -20.82
C ASN A 12 -15.86 12.51 -21.19
N ASN A 13 -15.07 13.27 -20.45
CA ASN A 13 -13.61 13.24 -20.59
C ASN A 13 -13.08 12.08 -19.75
N SER A 14 -12.19 11.27 -20.31
CA SER A 14 -11.59 10.13 -19.61
C SER A 14 -10.07 10.17 -19.67
N THR A 15 -9.42 9.65 -18.62
CA THR A 15 -7.96 9.51 -18.52
C THR A 15 -7.60 8.04 -18.31
N CYS A 16 -6.52 7.57 -18.92
CA CYS A 16 -5.99 6.25 -18.64
C CYS A 16 -5.12 6.29 -17.38
N LEU A 17 -5.40 5.39 -16.44
CA LEU A 17 -4.60 5.26 -15.21
C LEU A 17 -3.22 4.63 -15.44
N VAL A 18 -3.01 3.94 -16.57
CA VAL A 18 -1.73 3.28 -16.90
C VAL A 18 -0.83 4.21 -17.72
N CYS A 19 -1.31 4.70 -18.87
CA CYS A 19 -0.46 5.46 -19.81
C CYS A 19 -0.72 6.98 -19.83
N GLY A 20 -1.65 7.48 -19.01
CA GLY A 20 -1.96 8.91 -18.93
C GLY A 20 -2.71 9.50 -20.14
N HIS A 21 -3.02 8.70 -21.17
CA HIS A 21 -3.80 9.15 -22.33
C HIS A 21 -5.13 9.77 -21.91
N ARG A 22 -5.53 10.87 -22.55
CA ARG A 22 -6.81 11.54 -22.34
C ARG A 22 -7.62 11.60 -23.63
N ASP A 23 -8.92 11.36 -23.56
CA ASP A 23 -9.82 11.52 -24.69
C ASP A 23 -11.29 11.73 -24.27
N LYS A 24 -12.13 12.16 -25.21
CA LYS A 24 -13.59 12.25 -25.06
C LYS A 24 -14.23 10.93 -25.49
N LEU A 25 -15.01 10.34 -24.60
CA LEU A 25 -15.86 9.20 -24.93
C LEU A 25 -17.25 9.70 -25.29
N TYR A 26 -17.58 9.62 -26.57
CA TYR A 26 -18.91 9.96 -27.08
C TYR A 26 -19.87 8.78 -26.92
N ARG A 27 -21.12 9.09 -26.59
CA ARG A 27 -22.22 8.12 -26.43
C ARG A 27 -23.54 8.66 -26.97
N SER A 28 -24.42 7.75 -27.33
CA SER A 28 -25.70 8.08 -27.96
C SER A 28 -26.76 8.50 -26.95
N SER A 29 -26.65 8.01 -25.71
CA SER A 29 -27.62 8.23 -24.64
C SER A 29 -26.93 8.49 -23.28
N LYS A 30 -27.68 8.93 -22.26
CA LYS A 30 -27.11 9.12 -20.92
C LYS A 30 -26.91 7.80 -20.19
N GLU A 31 -27.76 6.82 -20.48
CA GLU A 31 -27.83 5.48 -19.89
C GLU A 31 -26.62 4.61 -20.26
N GLU A 32 -26.02 4.84 -21.44
CA GLU A 32 -24.76 4.21 -21.89
C GLU A 32 -23.51 4.65 -21.09
N TYR A 33 -23.68 5.49 -20.07
CA TYR A 33 -22.56 5.95 -19.26
C TYR A 33 -21.86 4.80 -18.54
N GLN A 34 -20.56 4.68 -18.75
CA GLN A 34 -19.68 3.81 -17.98
C GLN A 34 -18.60 4.66 -17.33
N GLU A 35 -18.49 4.55 -16.00
CA GLU A 35 -17.48 5.26 -15.21
C GLU A 35 -16.05 4.82 -15.57
N VAL A 36 -15.89 3.53 -15.90
CA VAL A 36 -14.63 2.93 -16.33
C VAL A 36 -14.84 2.15 -17.62
N THR A 37 -13.95 2.37 -18.58
CA THR A 37 -13.89 1.68 -19.88
C THR A 37 -12.46 1.21 -20.15
N VAL A 38 -12.21 0.59 -21.30
CA VAL A 38 -10.89 0.11 -21.70
C VAL A 38 -10.15 1.18 -22.49
N CYS A 39 -8.90 1.46 -22.13
CA CYS A 39 -8.07 2.44 -22.83
C CYS A 39 -7.70 1.91 -24.22
N PRO A 40 -7.97 2.68 -25.30
CA PRO A 40 -7.69 2.24 -26.65
C PRO A 40 -6.19 2.11 -26.98
N LYS A 41 -5.31 2.66 -26.13
CA LYS A 41 -3.85 2.66 -26.36
C LYS A 41 -3.10 1.53 -25.67
N CYS A 42 -3.57 1.05 -24.53
CA CYS A 42 -2.80 0.14 -23.68
C CYS A 42 -3.65 -0.89 -22.94
N ASN A 43 -4.95 -0.96 -23.24
CA ASN A 43 -5.93 -1.81 -22.55
C ASN A 43 -6.05 -1.57 -21.03
N GLY A 44 -5.43 -0.51 -20.50
CA GLY A 44 -5.56 -0.11 -19.11
C GLY A 44 -6.93 0.50 -18.80
N ALA A 45 -7.22 0.69 -17.52
CA ALA A 45 -8.46 1.34 -17.08
C ALA A 45 -8.53 2.79 -17.59
N PHE A 46 -9.62 3.12 -18.29
CA PHE A 46 -9.91 4.44 -18.85
C PHE A 46 -11.09 5.04 -18.12
N VAL A 47 -10.79 5.97 -17.22
CA VAL A 47 -11.69 6.41 -16.17
C VAL A 47 -12.14 7.84 -16.42
N ASP A 48 -13.42 8.12 -16.18
CA ASP A 48 -13.97 9.47 -16.21
C ASP A 48 -13.19 10.40 -15.26
N VAL A 49 -12.77 11.56 -15.76
CA VAL A 49 -12.02 12.56 -15.01
C VAL A 49 -12.72 13.00 -13.72
N TYR A 50 -14.06 13.02 -13.70
CA TYR A 50 -14.85 13.41 -12.53
C TYR A 50 -14.92 12.32 -11.45
N LYS A 51 -14.45 11.11 -11.75
CA LYS A 51 -14.46 9.96 -10.84
C LYS A 51 -13.06 9.51 -10.43
N LEU A 52 -12.01 10.19 -10.92
CA LEU A 52 -10.62 9.83 -10.68
C LEU A 52 -10.27 9.70 -9.20
N GLU A 53 -10.81 10.55 -8.33
CA GLU A 53 -10.50 10.51 -6.90
C GLU A 53 -10.85 9.17 -6.23
N LYS A 54 -11.87 8.46 -6.72
CA LYS A 54 -12.20 7.11 -6.24
C LYS A 54 -11.13 6.07 -6.56
N TYR A 55 -10.32 6.33 -7.60
CA TYR A 55 -9.37 5.39 -8.17
C TYR A 55 -7.92 5.87 -8.07
N LYS A 56 -7.67 7.03 -7.46
CA LYS A 56 -6.32 7.43 -7.06
C LYS A 56 -5.87 6.42 -5.99
N GLN A 57 -4.86 5.63 -6.32
CA GLN A 57 -4.12 4.90 -5.29
C GLN A 57 -3.58 5.95 -4.31
N SER A 58 -3.73 5.71 -3.01
CA SER A 58 -3.16 6.57 -1.97
C SER A 58 -1.68 6.78 -2.25
N ASP A 59 -1.22 8.03 -2.24
CA ASP A 59 0.18 8.44 -2.46
C ASP A 59 1.17 7.80 -1.45
N ASP A 60 0.65 7.08 -0.45
CA ASP A 60 1.40 6.31 0.54
C ASP A 60 2.18 5.13 -0.07
N ILE A 61 1.86 4.71 -1.30
CA ILE A 61 2.63 3.68 -2.02
C ILE A 61 3.41 4.37 -3.14
N LYS A 62 4.58 4.92 -2.81
CA LYS A 62 5.55 5.33 -3.82
C LYS A 62 6.02 4.07 -4.57
N PRO A 63 5.77 3.96 -5.89
CA PRO A 63 6.01 2.71 -6.64
C PRO A 63 7.50 2.32 -6.74
N ASN A 64 8.43 3.19 -6.33
CA ASN A 64 9.87 3.03 -6.48
C ASN A 64 10.66 3.12 -5.17
N GLU A 65 10.02 3.18 -4.00
CA GLU A 65 10.74 3.06 -2.73
C GLU A 65 10.77 1.59 -2.30
N GLU A 66 11.97 1.03 -2.14
CA GLU A 66 12.12 -0.32 -1.59
C GLU A 66 11.41 -0.40 -0.22
N PRO A 67 10.60 -1.45 0.02
CA PRO A 67 9.89 -1.57 1.28
C PRO A 67 10.88 -1.64 2.45
N LEU A 68 10.58 -0.93 3.54
CA LEU A 68 11.40 -0.95 4.75
C LEU A 68 11.56 -2.38 5.29
N LEU A 69 10.48 -3.16 5.29
CA LEU A 69 10.41 -4.54 5.76
C LEU A 69 9.52 -5.36 4.84
N THR A 70 10.02 -6.51 4.38
CA THR A 70 9.22 -7.54 3.71
C THR A 70 9.36 -8.83 4.48
N VAL A 71 8.23 -9.41 4.89
CA VAL A 71 8.16 -10.74 5.52
C VAL A 71 7.32 -11.63 4.63
N THR A 72 7.90 -12.74 4.18
CA THR A 72 7.22 -13.71 3.31
C THR A 72 7.24 -15.08 3.96
N LEU A 73 6.10 -15.75 3.94
CA LEU A 73 5.90 -17.12 4.40
C LEU A 73 5.38 -17.93 3.21
N THR A 74 5.94 -19.12 2.98
CA THR A 74 5.40 -20.06 1.98
C THR A 74 4.12 -20.72 2.47
N ASP A 75 4.02 -20.93 3.78
CA ASP A 75 2.89 -21.50 4.51
C ASP A 75 2.98 -21.07 5.99
N ILE A 76 1.99 -21.41 6.81
CA ILE A 76 1.87 -20.93 8.19
C ILE A 76 2.98 -21.42 9.13
N ASP A 77 3.58 -22.58 8.81
CA ASP A 77 4.63 -23.21 9.62
C ASP A 77 6.04 -22.96 9.06
N ALA A 78 6.14 -22.29 7.91
CA ALA A 78 7.39 -22.00 7.25
C ALA A 78 8.26 -21.03 8.06
N LYS A 79 9.58 -21.18 7.91
CA LYS A 79 10.52 -20.17 8.38
C LYS A 79 10.38 -18.91 7.51
N PRO A 80 10.10 -17.72 8.08
CA PRO A 80 9.91 -16.52 7.30
C PRO A 80 11.19 -16.11 6.56
N ILE A 81 11.03 -15.70 5.31
CA ILE A 81 12.04 -14.92 4.58
C ILE A 81 11.81 -13.46 4.96
N VAL A 82 12.87 -12.79 5.42
CA VAL A 82 12.77 -11.41 5.91
C VAL A 82 13.81 -10.58 5.20
N HIS A 83 13.34 -9.50 4.58
CA HIS A 83 14.19 -8.45 4.01
C HIS A 83 13.97 -7.17 4.79
N TYR A 84 15.04 -6.53 5.23
CA TYR A 84 15.00 -5.22 5.88
C TYR A 84 15.88 -4.24 5.11
N LYS A 85 15.31 -3.12 4.66
CA LYS A 85 15.96 -2.14 3.77
C LYS A 85 16.64 -2.81 2.57
N GLY A 86 15.89 -3.68 1.88
CA GLY A 86 16.36 -4.42 0.71
C GLY A 86 17.31 -5.59 0.98
N LYS A 87 17.82 -5.77 2.21
CA LYS A 87 18.78 -6.84 2.55
C LYS A 87 18.10 -8.01 3.25
N GLN A 88 18.35 -9.23 2.77
CA GLN A 88 17.88 -10.43 3.45
C GLN A 88 18.59 -10.59 4.81
N ILE A 89 17.81 -10.87 5.85
CA ILE A 89 18.33 -11.17 7.18
C ILE A 89 18.36 -12.70 7.35
N ASP A 90 19.54 -13.27 7.46
CA ASP A 90 19.75 -14.69 7.73
C ASP A 90 19.93 -14.98 9.22
N ARG A 91 19.98 -16.27 9.60
CA ARG A 91 20.20 -16.73 11.00
C ARG A 91 19.31 -16.03 12.04
N LYS A 92 18.06 -15.76 11.65
CA LYS A 92 17.02 -15.15 12.50
C LYS A 92 16.68 -16.07 13.66
N LEU A 93 16.56 -15.47 14.85
CA LEU A 93 16.13 -16.12 16.08
C LEU A 93 14.68 -15.75 16.39
N ARG A 94 14.33 -14.46 16.26
CA ARG A 94 12.99 -13.95 16.51
C ARG A 94 12.63 -12.88 15.50
N VAL A 95 11.40 -12.94 15.00
CA VAL A 95 10.80 -11.91 14.16
C VAL A 95 9.42 -11.62 14.74
N ALA A 96 9.21 -10.41 15.21
CA ALA A 96 7.92 -9.94 15.72
C ALA A 96 7.50 -8.68 14.96
N PHE A 97 6.25 -8.68 14.53
CA PHE A 97 5.58 -7.56 13.91
C PHE A 97 4.24 -7.40 14.61
N ASP A 98 4.01 -6.23 15.18
CA ASP A 98 2.76 -5.90 15.83
C ASP A 98 2.23 -4.58 15.29
N TRP A 99 0.93 -4.56 15.05
CA TRP A 99 0.21 -3.42 14.53
C TRP A 99 -1.23 -3.45 15.04
N GLU A 100 -1.67 -2.30 15.56
CA GLU A 100 -3.02 -2.12 16.06
C GLU A 100 -3.76 -1.10 15.18
N SER A 101 -5.06 -1.32 14.93
CA SER A 101 -5.94 -0.35 14.28
C SER A 101 -6.29 0.80 15.24
N GLN A 102 -6.46 2.02 14.72
CA GLN A 102 -6.60 3.25 15.50
C GLN A 102 -7.67 3.17 16.62
N LEU A 103 -7.27 3.53 17.83
CA LEU A 103 -8.15 4.10 18.86
C LEU A 103 -7.92 5.61 18.85
N ILE A 104 -8.99 6.40 19.02
CA ILE A 104 -9.03 7.87 18.85
C ILE A 104 -7.87 8.61 19.58
N ASP A 105 -7.35 8.03 20.66
CA ASP A 105 -6.35 8.67 21.53
C ASP A 105 -4.94 8.05 21.50
N LYS A 106 -4.68 7.03 20.65
CA LYS A 106 -3.38 6.38 20.57
C LYS A 106 -2.68 6.62 19.23
N ILE A 107 -1.45 7.13 19.29
CA ILE A 107 -0.54 7.11 18.14
C ILE A 107 -0.11 5.65 17.95
N ASN A 108 -0.84 4.90 17.13
CA ASN A 108 -0.53 3.52 16.83
C ASN A 108 0.76 3.47 16.02
N ARG A 109 1.86 3.09 16.68
CA ARG A 109 3.15 2.90 16.03
C ARG A 109 3.36 1.41 15.81
N THR A 110 3.59 1.03 14.57
CA THR A 110 3.98 -0.34 14.21
C THR A 110 5.22 -0.74 14.98
N TYR A 111 5.15 -1.81 15.76
CA TYR A 111 6.29 -2.40 16.45
C TYR A 111 6.96 -3.44 15.56
N ILE A 112 8.28 -3.31 15.40
CA ILE A 112 9.10 -4.25 14.65
C ILE A 112 10.25 -4.68 15.54
N HIS A 113 10.47 -5.99 15.67
CA HIS A 113 11.63 -6.55 16.35
C HIS A 113 12.17 -7.75 15.58
N ILE A 114 13.43 -7.67 15.17
CA ILE A 114 14.14 -8.73 14.46
C ILE A 114 15.43 -9.00 15.21
N GLU A 115 15.52 -10.19 15.81
CA GLU A 115 16.73 -10.70 16.43
C GLU A 115 17.40 -11.72 15.52
N HIS A 116 18.69 -11.56 15.27
CA HIS A 116 19.47 -12.46 14.41
C HIS A 116 20.91 -12.62 14.88
N VAL A 117 21.59 -13.67 14.40
CA VAL A 117 23.02 -13.85 14.63
C VAL A 117 23.79 -13.34 13.40
N PRO A 118 24.72 -12.39 13.53
CA PRO A 118 25.54 -11.94 12.41
C PRO A 118 26.36 -13.07 11.79
N ALA A 119 26.59 -13.00 10.48
CA ALA A 119 27.27 -14.07 9.74
C ALA A 119 28.72 -14.31 10.22
N ASP A 120 29.40 -13.25 10.63
CA ASP A 120 30.79 -13.24 11.10
C ASP A 120 30.97 -13.55 12.59
N ASN A 121 29.87 -13.77 13.33
CA ASN A 121 29.92 -13.92 14.76
C ASN A 121 30.38 -15.32 15.21
N LYS A 122 31.60 -15.38 15.75
CA LYS A 122 32.24 -16.60 16.32
C LYS A 122 31.80 -16.94 17.75
N ARG A 123 31.09 -16.04 18.45
CA ARG A 123 30.77 -16.17 19.88
C ARG A 123 29.27 -16.19 20.21
N PHE A 124 28.42 -16.41 19.20
CA PHE A 124 26.95 -16.54 19.37
C PHE A 124 26.22 -15.30 19.94
N ASN A 125 26.82 -14.11 19.92
CA ASN A 125 26.06 -12.89 20.30
C ASN A 125 24.98 -12.59 19.23
N THR A 126 23.87 -12.00 19.67
CA THR A 126 22.75 -11.62 18.81
C THR A 126 22.75 -10.12 18.54
N GLU A 127 22.21 -9.73 17.39
CA GLU A 127 21.92 -8.35 17.02
C GLU A 127 20.41 -8.16 16.91
N VAL A 128 19.95 -6.95 17.25
CA VAL A 128 18.52 -6.61 17.27
C VAL A 128 18.27 -5.38 16.40
N ILE A 129 17.35 -5.51 15.45
CA ILE A 129 16.75 -4.40 14.71
C ILE A 129 15.38 -4.14 15.35
N GLN A 130 15.18 -2.94 15.88
CA GLN A 130 13.97 -2.60 16.61
C GLN A 130 13.40 -1.23 16.23
N HIS A 131 12.08 -1.15 16.08
CA HIS A 131 11.33 0.10 15.85
C HIS A 131 10.16 0.21 16.80
N ASN A 132 9.89 1.44 17.26
CA ASN A 132 8.72 1.80 18.07
C ASN A 132 8.46 0.82 19.23
N HIS A 133 9.52 0.46 19.96
CA HIS A 133 9.39 -0.40 21.13
C HIS A 133 8.32 0.15 22.08
N PRO A 134 7.36 -0.66 22.55
CA PRO A 134 6.34 -0.21 23.47
C PRO A 134 7.02 0.40 24.71
N ILE A 135 6.77 1.68 24.96
CA ILE A 135 7.12 2.30 26.23
C ILE A 135 6.03 1.85 27.20
N VAL A 136 6.33 0.86 28.03
CA VAL A 136 5.43 0.46 29.10
C VAL A 136 5.60 1.48 30.23
N GLU A 137 4.58 2.28 30.51
CA GLU A 137 4.55 3.11 31.71
C GLU A 137 4.39 2.19 32.93
N GLU A 138 5.39 2.15 33.80
CA GLU A 138 5.32 1.45 35.08
C GLU A 138 4.66 2.37 36.11
N GLN A 139 3.44 2.04 36.55
CA GLN A 139 2.80 2.73 37.67
C GLN A 139 3.46 2.28 38.97
N VAL A 140 4.41 3.07 39.47
CA VAL A 140 5.02 2.85 40.79
C VAL A 140 4.18 3.56 41.85
N GLU A 141 3.46 2.80 42.67
CA GLU A 141 2.78 3.34 43.85
C GLU A 141 3.80 3.73 44.92
N LEU A 142 4.08 5.03 45.05
CA LEU A 142 4.93 5.59 46.11
C LEU A 142 4.10 5.86 47.36
N TYR A 143 4.16 4.94 48.33
CA TYR A 143 3.66 5.18 49.68
C TYR A 143 4.62 6.12 50.41
N ARG A 144 4.15 7.31 50.81
CA ARG A 144 4.86 8.14 51.79
C ARG A 144 4.58 7.59 53.19
N LEU A 145 5.62 7.11 53.86
CA LEU A 145 5.61 6.77 55.29
C LEU A 145 5.62 8.05 56.14
#